data_AF-A0A958BK21-F1
#
_entry.id   AF-A0A958BK21-F1
#
_cell.length_a   1.000
_cell.length_b   1.000
_cell.length_c   1.000
_cell.angle_alpha   90.00
_cell.angle_beta   90.00
_cell.angle_gamma   90.00
#
_symmetry.space_group_name_H-M   'P 1'
#
loop_
_entity.id
_entity.type
_entity.pdbx_description
1 polymer ?
#
loop_
_entity_poly.entity_id
_entity_poly.type
_entity_poly.pdbx_seq_one_letter_code
_entity_poly.pdbx_strand_id
1 'polypeptide(L)'
;MARQVAHYAKFLFYPWSLWWLCAYYPRRLRARYAARSVAGVFAAWLLQFLCYVIIGFPMTIYVTGELLISLNEAVIAEQSNYRLQSDFDAGLADRELEIPGPKTPEIVPVPYAQSDEYRRYLVERYAPVIVHKMSAHPQWDIPVFLDFDGNMDPRDNLENEPRYRPHRAGVYGELTAETEDSYYLTYSLYHVKDYDHPIREALTRWSYHDNDNEGFMIRVDKQSMEVADASTWFHNRFLLFNRTGVSTGSEPVHGKVRTEGGTHIIIYAQPQGHGVRCAQAADGEDLLRNAKVLRFQGGRPAVPTHANRKLQIDATYELRDFRKWYSQALGPFGKDGQGTELFEETIPLGNYEDGTPMVIGRFIGGRDYAVGSWSRPKPMWSWDDGWDDIPVLVWHFAPSYAFASHSGQDLSHVYLYDEPATKVFGRPIDEVLALATQLPKADRQGMPKWGAFAHRGADIRRDDYWEAMEVLLKRYVNYLFHALG
;
A
#
# COMPACT_ATOMS: atom_id res chain seq x y z
N MET A 1 -16.22 -1.97 -27.99
CA MET A 1 -15.17 -0.97 -28.30
C MET A 1 -15.66 0.20 -29.18
N ALA A 2 -15.83 0.08 -30.51
CA ALA A 2 -16.11 1.25 -31.38
C ALA A 2 -17.35 2.10 -30.97
N ARG A 3 -18.44 1.47 -30.54
CA ARG A 3 -19.63 2.18 -30.01
C ARG A 3 -19.38 2.89 -28.67
N GLN A 4 -18.56 2.31 -27.79
CA GLN A 4 -18.16 2.95 -26.54
C GLN A 4 -17.21 4.13 -26.81
N VAL A 5 -16.24 3.96 -27.71
CA VAL A 5 -15.34 5.06 -28.14
C VAL A 5 -16.15 6.23 -28.71
N ALA A 6 -17.14 5.97 -29.58
CA ALA A 6 -18.01 7.01 -30.11
C ALA A 6 -18.92 7.66 -29.03
N HIS A 7 -19.32 6.91 -28.00
CA HIS A 7 -20.05 7.45 -26.85
C HIS A 7 -19.16 8.41 -26.05
N TYR A 8 -17.91 8.04 -25.82
CA TYR A 8 -16.95 8.83 -25.04
C TYR A 8 -16.37 10.04 -25.79
N ALA A 9 -16.26 9.97 -27.13
CA ALA A 9 -15.76 11.06 -27.96
C ALA A 9 -16.56 12.38 -27.80
N LYS A 10 -17.84 12.29 -27.41
CA LYS A 10 -18.67 13.48 -27.15
C LYS A 10 -18.20 14.26 -25.91
N PHE A 11 -17.57 13.59 -24.94
CA PHE A 11 -17.05 14.20 -23.73
C PHE A 11 -15.71 14.92 -23.94
N LEU A 12 -15.01 14.69 -25.06
CA LEU A 12 -13.84 15.50 -25.44
C LEU A 12 -14.20 16.98 -25.68
N PHE A 13 -15.46 17.27 -26.01
CA PHE A 13 -16.00 18.63 -26.16
C PHE A 13 -16.64 19.19 -24.89
N TYR A 14 -16.53 18.47 -23.76
CA TYR A 14 -17.11 18.90 -22.50
C TYR A 14 -16.49 20.18 -21.91
N PRO A 15 -15.15 20.39 -21.93
CA PRO A 15 -14.55 21.66 -21.51
C PRO A 15 -15.12 22.85 -22.29
N TRP A 16 -15.28 22.66 -23.61
CA TRP A 16 -15.87 23.65 -24.49
C TRP A 16 -17.33 23.93 -24.10
N SER A 17 -18.13 22.87 -23.92
CA SER A 17 -19.53 23.01 -23.52
C SER A 17 -19.70 23.76 -22.18
N LEU A 18 -18.85 23.46 -21.19
CA LEU A 18 -18.83 24.16 -19.89
C LEU A 18 -18.40 25.62 -20.01
N TRP A 19 -17.42 25.93 -20.85
CA TRP A 19 -17.05 27.33 -21.13
C TRP A 19 -18.23 28.13 -21.68
N TRP A 20 -18.98 27.55 -22.64
CA TRP A 20 -20.18 28.19 -23.20
C TRP A 20 -21.32 28.31 -22.19
N LEU A 21 -21.45 27.35 -21.28
CA LEU A 21 -22.43 27.40 -20.20
C LEU A 21 -22.08 28.49 -19.17
N CYS A 22 -20.80 28.61 -18.80
CA CYS A 22 -20.29 29.71 -17.97
C CYS A 22 -20.47 31.08 -18.65
N ALA A 23 -20.53 31.11 -19.99
CA ALA A 23 -20.79 32.33 -20.77
C ALA A 23 -22.27 32.76 -20.78
N TYR A 24 -23.21 31.89 -20.39
CA TYR A 24 -24.65 32.14 -20.55
C TYR A 24 -25.11 33.39 -19.79
N TYR A 25 -24.78 33.50 -18.50
CA TYR A 25 -25.16 34.64 -17.66
C TYR A 25 -24.36 35.92 -17.98
N PRO A 26 -23.02 35.87 -18.13
CA PRO A 26 -22.23 37.02 -18.56
C PRO A 26 -22.66 37.58 -19.92
N ARG A 27 -23.15 36.76 -20.86
CA ARG A 27 -23.68 37.25 -22.15
C ARG A 27 -24.98 38.01 -22.00
N ARG A 28 -25.88 37.58 -21.11
CA ARG A 28 -27.11 38.32 -20.81
C ARG A 28 -26.81 39.65 -20.14
N LEU A 29 -25.80 39.71 -19.27
CA LEU A 29 -25.29 40.96 -18.71
C LEU A 29 -24.63 41.82 -19.80
N ARG A 30 -23.81 41.22 -20.68
CA ARG A 30 -23.21 41.91 -21.82
C ARG A 30 -24.25 42.53 -22.72
N ALA A 31 -25.35 41.83 -23.04
CA ALA A 31 -26.45 42.40 -23.81
C ALA A 31 -27.10 43.63 -23.13
N ARG A 32 -27.08 43.70 -21.79
CA ARG A 32 -27.63 44.84 -21.02
C ARG A 32 -26.63 45.99 -20.83
N TYR A 33 -25.33 45.71 -20.70
CA TYR A 33 -24.30 46.70 -20.36
C TYR A 33 -23.37 47.09 -21.53
N ALA A 34 -23.15 46.21 -22.51
CA ALA A 34 -22.26 46.47 -23.66
C ALA A 34 -22.80 47.56 -24.60
N ALA A 35 -24.07 47.94 -24.49
CA ALA A 35 -24.61 49.11 -25.16
C ALA A 35 -24.05 50.45 -24.62
N ARG A 36 -23.24 50.45 -23.55
CA ARG A 36 -22.86 51.68 -22.83
C ARG A 36 -21.36 51.93 -22.62
N SER A 37 -20.47 50.94 -22.64
CA SER A 37 -19.01 51.17 -22.56
C SER A 37 -18.14 49.92 -22.84
N VAL A 38 -16.87 50.16 -23.21
CA VAL A 38 -15.80 49.14 -23.30
C VAL A 38 -15.58 48.44 -21.95
N ALA A 39 -15.69 49.18 -20.84
CA ALA A 39 -15.54 48.64 -19.49
C ALA A 39 -16.60 47.56 -19.17
N GLY A 40 -17.85 47.73 -19.62
CA GLY A 40 -18.90 46.73 -19.43
C GLY A 40 -18.65 45.43 -20.21
N VAL A 41 -18.01 45.52 -21.38
CA VAL A 41 -17.58 44.36 -22.15
C VAL A 41 -16.47 43.60 -21.42
N PHE A 42 -15.46 44.33 -20.91
CA PHE A 42 -14.36 43.73 -20.15
C PHE A 42 -14.87 43.05 -18.86
N ALA A 43 -15.76 43.70 -18.11
CA ALA A 43 -16.34 43.13 -16.89
C ALA A 43 -17.11 41.83 -17.15
N ALA A 44 -17.85 41.75 -18.26
CA ALA A 44 -18.56 40.52 -18.64
C ALA A 44 -17.59 39.38 -19.02
N TRP A 45 -16.49 39.69 -19.72
CA TRP A 45 -15.45 38.70 -20.02
C TRP A 45 -14.74 38.20 -18.76
N LEU A 46 -14.37 39.12 -17.86
CA LEU A 46 -13.75 38.76 -16.58
C LEU A 46 -14.69 37.88 -15.74
N LEU A 47 -15.97 38.22 -15.67
CA LEU A 47 -16.96 37.38 -14.97
C LEU A 47 -17.09 35.99 -15.59
N GLN A 48 -17.14 35.89 -16.93
CA GLN A 48 -17.16 34.59 -17.62
C GLN A 48 -15.90 33.76 -17.30
N PHE A 49 -14.73 34.40 -17.37
CA PHE A 49 -13.46 33.76 -17.05
C PHE A 49 -13.44 33.28 -15.59
N LEU A 50 -13.85 34.12 -14.63
CA LEU A 50 -13.94 33.75 -13.22
C LEU A 50 -14.93 32.61 -12.99
N CYS A 51 -16.12 32.64 -13.61
CA CYS A 51 -17.08 31.52 -13.54
C CYS A 51 -16.48 30.23 -14.08
N TYR A 52 -15.73 30.28 -15.19
CA TYR A 52 -15.06 29.09 -15.70
C TYR A 52 -13.95 28.63 -14.77
N VAL A 53 -13.06 29.50 -14.29
CA VAL A 53 -11.97 29.12 -13.38
C VAL A 53 -12.50 28.51 -12.08
N ILE A 54 -13.57 29.08 -11.51
CA ILE A 54 -14.13 28.65 -10.22
C ILE A 54 -15.01 27.40 -10.35
N ILE A 55 -15.77 27.27 -11.45
CA ILE A 55 -16.79 26.21 -11.60
C ILE A 55 -16.47 25.31 -12.80
N GLY A 56 -16.29 25.90 -13.98
CA GLY A 56 -16.11 25.16 -15.23
C GLY A 56 -14.84 24.31 -15.27
N PHE A 57 -13.71 24.81 -14.77
CA PHE A 57 -12.42 24.13 -14.77
C PHE A 57 -12.41 22.96 -13.77
N PRO A 58 -12.84 23.12 -12.49
CA PRO A 58 -13.01 21.98 -11.59
C PRO A 58 -13.98 20.93 -12.13
N MET A 59 -15.13 21.34 -12.70
CA MET A 59 -16.07 20.40 -13.32
C MET A 59 -15.48 19.70 -14.56
N THR A 60 -14.61 20.38 -15.30
CA THR A 60 -13.90 19.80 -16.44
C THR A 60 -12.92 18.73 -15.96
N ILE A 61 -12.13 19.03 -14.93
CA ILE A 61 -11.23 18.06 -14.30
C ILE A 61 -12.05 16.86 -13.81
N TYR A 62 -13.15 17.12 -13.09
CA TYR A 62 -14.04 16.09 -12.56
C TYR A 62 -14.52 15.15 -13.67
N VAL A 63 -15.21 15.68 -14.69
CA VAL A 63 -15.80 14.87 -15.75
C VAL A 63 -14.73 14.19 -16.61
N THR A 64 -13.59 14.83 -16.85
CA THR A 64 -12.49 14.21 -17.58
C THR A 64 -11.91 13.05 -16.77
N GLY A 65 -11.77 13.21 -15.45
CA GLY A 65 -11.36 12.15 -14.54
C GLY A 65 -12.34 10.97 -14.57
N GLU A 66 -13.63 11.19 -14.32
CA GLU A 66 -14.67 10.14 -14.39
C GLU A 66 -14.69 9.42 -15.74
N LEU A 67 -14.50 10.17 -16.83
CA LEU A 67 -14.44 9.63 -18.18
C LEU A 67 -13.23 8.72 -18.36
N LEU A 68 -12.06 9.15 -17.89
CA LEU A 68 -10.83 8.37 -17.95
C LEU A 68 -10.96 7.11 -17.10
N ILE A 69 -11.54 7.19 -15.90
CA ILE A 69 -11.88 6.02 -15.05
C ILE A 69 -12.78 5.07 -15.83
N SER A 70 -13.90 5.55 -16.37
CA SER A 70 -14.88 4.72 -17.07
C SER A 70 -14.33 4.11 -18.38
N LEU A 71 -13.48 4.85 -19.09
CA LEU A 71 -12.76 4.35 -20.27
C LEU A 71 -11.79 3.24 -19.87
N ASN A 72 -11.07 3.45 -18.79
CA ASN A 72 -10.12 2.51 -18.26
C ASN A 72 -10.78 1.20 -17.81
N GLU A 73 -11.84 1.29 -17.00
CA GLU A 73 -12.68 0.14 -16.62
C GLU A 73 -13.20 -0.62 -17.85
N ALA A 74 -13.62 0.10 -18.89
CA ALA A 74 -14.12 -0.51 -20.13
C ALA A 74 -13.03 -1.23 -20.94
N VAL A 75 -11.77 -0.77 -20.88
CA VAL A 75 -10.64 -1.41 -21.58
C VAL A 75 -10.24 -2.71 -20.87
N ILE A 76 -10.29 -2.74 -19.54
CA ILE A 76 -9.74 -3.84 -18.73
C ILE A 76 -10.83 -4.84 -18.31
N ALA A 77 -12.10 -4.42 -18.44
CA ALA A 77 -13.29 -5.14 -18.00
C ALA A 77 -13.27 -5.45 -16.49
N GLU A 78 -12.70 -4.54 -15.71
CA GLU A 78 -12.55 -4.65 -14.25
C GLU A 78 -12.87 -3.29 -13.63
N GLN A 79 -13.70 -3.30 -12.58
CA GLN A 79 -13.90 -2.11 -11.76
C GLN A 79 -12.74 -2.01 -10.81
N SER A 80 -12.01 -0.94 -10.92
CA SER A 80 -10.93 -0.62 -10.00
C SER A 80 -11.58 -0.01 -8.75
N ASN A 81 -12.19 -0.88 -7.93
CA ASN A 81 -12.84 -0.46 -6.69
C ASN A 81 -11.79 -0.31 -5.58
N TYR A 82 -11.12 0.84 -5.55
CA TYR A 82 -10.13 1.19 -4.53
C TYR A 82 -10.74 1.56 -3.18
N ARG A 83 -12.07 1.43 -3.02
CA ARG A 83 -12.68 1.63 -1.73
C ARG A 83 -12.25 0.49 -0.82
N LEU A 84 -11.54 0.84 0.24
CA LEU A 84 -11.31 -0.07 1.37
C LEU A 84 -12.69 -0.39 1.97
N GLN A 85 -13.19 -1.58 1.68
CA GLN A 85 -14.41 -2.06 2.30
C GLN A 85 -14.06 -2.56 3.71
N SER A 86 -14.85 -2.16 4.70
CA SER A 86 -14.68 -2.58 6.10
C SER A 86 -15.89 -3.39 6.52
N ASP A 87 -15.63 -4.51 7.22
CA ASP A 87 -16.70 -5.33 7.81
C ASP A 87 -17.48 -4.57 8.88
N PHE A 88 -16.86 -3.60 9.56
CA PHE A 88 -17.54 -2.80 10.58
C PHE A 88 -18.56 -1.85 9.95
N ASP A 89 -18.16 -1.14 8.89
CA ASP A 89 -19.05 -0.19 8.19
C ASP A 89 -20.20 -0.92 7.46
N ALA A 90 -19.95 -2.15 7.00
CA ALA A 90 -20.95 -2.98 6.33
C ALA A 90 -21.87 -3.75 7.30
N GLY A 91 -21.60 -3.73 8.61
CA GLY A 91 -22.33 -4.56 9.59
C GLY A 91 -22.11 -6.06 9.40
N LEU A 92 -20.93 -6.46 8.90
CA LEU A 92 -20.55 -7.84 8.57
C LEU A 92 -19.43 -8.38 9.48
N ALA A 93 -19.13 -7.71 10.60
CA ALA A 93 -18.06 -8.11 11.54
C ALA A 93 -18.18 -9.55 12.05
N ASP A 94 -19.41 -10.08 12.18
CA ASP A 94 -19.68 -11.43 12.65
C ASP A 94 -19.81 -12.47 11.54
N ARG A 95 -19.90 -12.05 10.27
CA ARG A 95 -20.01 -12.97 9.14
C ARG A 95 -18.67 -13.63 8.89
N GLU A 96 -18.56 -14.95 8.99
CA GLU A 96 -17.30 -15.64 8.66
C GLU A 96 -16.92 -15.48 7.18
N LEU A 97 -15.61 -15.39 6.93
CA LEU A 97 -15.05 -15.34 5.58
C LEU A 97 -14.47 -16.71 5.23
N GLU A 98 -15.22 -17.49 4.46
CA GLU A 98 -14.77 -18.79 4.00
C GLU A 98 -14.01 -18.67 2.67
N ILE A 99 -12.73 -19.06 2.67
CA ILE A 99 -11.93 -19.15 1.45
C ILE A 99 -11.96 -20.59 0.93
N PRO A 100 -12.39 -20.83 -0.32
CA PRO A 100 -12.47 -22.17 -0.88
C PRO A 100 -11.09 -22.78 -1.15
N GLY A 101 -11.09 -24.08 -1.45
CA GLY A 101 -9.91 -24.86 -1.79
C GLY A 101 -9.26 -25.58 -0.61
N PRO A 102 -8.18 -26.34 -0.87
CA PRO A 102 -7.48 -27.09 0.16
C PRO A 102 -6.89 -26.15 1.22
N LYS A 103 -7.24 -26.37 2.48
CA LYS A 103 -6.77 -25.59 3.63
C LYS A 103 -5.27 -25.72 3.83
N THR A 104 -4.65 -24.72 4.47
CA THR A 104 -3.24 -24.80 4.87
C THR A 104 -3.06 -26.00 5.81
N PRO A 105 -2.04 -26.84 5.61
CA PRO A 105 -1.80 -27.99 6.49
C PRO A 105 -1.51 -27.53 7.91
N GLU A 106 -1.98 -28.29 8.89
CA GLU A 106 -1.64 -28.05 10.29
C GLU A 106 -0.13 -28.22 10.48
N ILE A 107 0.50 -27.21 11.07
CA ILE A 107 1.94 -27.23 11.38
C ILE A 107 2.12 -27.87 12.75
N VAL A 108 2.93 -28.93 12.79
CA VAL A 108 3.21 -29.68 14.01
C VAL A 108 3.87 -28.75 15.05
N PRO A 109 3.29 -28.63 16.27
CA PRO A 109 3.87 -27.82 17.32
C PRO A 109 5.29 -28.24 17.68
N VAL A 110 6.20 -27.27 17.66
CA VAL A 110 7.55 -27.42 18.22
C VAL A 110 7.52 -26.94 19.68
N PRO A 111 8.14 -27.66 20.63
CA PRO A 111 8.24 -27.19 22.01
C PRO A 111 8.86 -25.79 22.07
N TYR A 112 8.33 -24.94 22.95
CA TYR A 112 8.90 -23.61 23.16
C TYR A 112 10.37 -23.73 23.55
N ALA A 113 11.22 -23.16 22.69
CA ALA A 113 12.65 -23.01 22.91
C ALA A 113 13.07 -21.71 22.21
N GLN A 114 14.04 -20.98 22.76
CA GLN A 114 14.65 -19.82 22.10
C GLN A 114 15.59 -20.25 20.96
N SER A 115 15.08 -21.11 20.08
CA SER A 115 15.78 -21.78 18.99
C SER A 115 15.25 -21.32 17.64
N ASP A 116 16.09 -21.43 16.62
CA ASP A 116 15.68 -21.08 15.24
C ASP A 116 14.58 -22.00 14.71
N GLU A 117 14.52 -23.25 15.21
CA GLU A 117 13.45 -24.20 14.88
C GLU A 117 12.09 -23.71 15.38
N TYR A 118 12.00 -23.23 16.62
CA TYR A 118 10.75 -22.68 17.16
C TYR A 118 10.32 -21.39 16.45
N ARG A 119 11.28 -20.51 16.13
CA ARG A 119 11.00 -19.27 15.38
C ARG A 119 10.48 -19.58 13.98
N ARG A 120 11.13 -20.51 13.29
CA ARG A 120 10.67 -21.01 11.98
C ARG A 120 9.27 -21.62 12.08
N TYR A 121 9.01 -22.41 13.12
CA TYR A 121 7.69 -22.95 13.40
C TYR A 121 6.63 -21.85 13.53
N LEU A 122 6.90 -20.75 14.24
CA LEU A 122 5.97 -19.63 14.35
C LEU A 122 5.69 -19.01 12.98
N VAL A 123 6.73 -18.73 12.18
CA VAL A 123 6.57 -18.14 10.84
C VAL A 123 5.73 -19.03 9.92
N GLU A 124 5.93 -20.34 9.97
CA GLU A 124 5.15 -21.32 9.19
C GLU A 124 3.71 -21.47 9.71
N ARG A 125 3.51 -21.50 11.04
CA ARG A 125 2.19 -21.61 11.70
C ARG A 125 1.27 -20.43 11.37
N TYR A 126 1.81 -19.23 11.30
CA TYR A 126 1.05 -18.01 11.01
C TYR A 126 1.18 -17.55 9.55
N ALA A 127 1.75 -18.37 8.68
CA ALA A 127 1.90 -18.05 7.26
C ALA A 127 0.53 -17.72 6.63
N PRO A 128 0.40 -16.67 5.81
CA PRO A 128 -0.90 -16.17 5.35
C PRO A 128 -1.63 -17.08 4.37
N VAL A 129 -2.95 -16.90 4.28
CA VAL A 129 -3.72 -17.24 3.08
C VAL A 129 -3.84 -15.96 2.25
N ILE A 130 -3.34 -15.97 1.01
CA ILE A 130 -3.34 -14.78 0.16
C ILE A 130 -4.40 -14.97 -0.93
N VAL A 131 -5.44 -14.14 -0.91
CA VAL A 131 -6.37 -13.97 -2.03
C VAL A 131 -5.84 -12.85 -2.91
N HIS A 132 -5.15 -13.25 -3.97
CA HIS A 132 -4.46 -12.32 -4.85
C HIS A 132 -5.20 -12.10 -6.16
N LYS A 133 -5.56 -10.85 -6.44
CA LYS A 133 -6.24 -10.47 -7.66
C LYS A 133 -5.29 -10.42 -8.85
N MET A 134 -5.80 -10.80 -10.02
CA MET A 134 -5.06 -10.81 -11.27
C MET A 134 -5.70 -9.86 -12.29
N SER A 135 -4.89 -9.00 -12.92
CA SER A 135 -5.35 -8.05 -13.93
C SER A 135 -4.73 -8.36 -15.31
N ALA A 136 -4.41 -7.33 -16.09
CA ALA A 136 -3.99 -7.44 -17.48
C ALA A 136 -2.63 -8.14 -17.66
N HIS A 137 -1.76 -8.09 -16.65
CA HIS A 137 -0.44 -8.72 -16.66
C HIS A 137 -0.27 -9.67 -15.47
N PRO A 138 -1.00 -10.81 -15.44
CA PRO A 138 -1.03 -11.73 -14.29
C PRO A 138 0.35 -12.33 -13.95
N GLN A 139 1.30 -12.34 -14.90
CA GLN A 139 2.67 -12.74 -14.63
C GLN A 139 3.43 -11.78 -13.69
N TRP A 140 3.06 -10.50 -13.68
CA TRP A 140 3.67 -9.47 -12.84
C TRP A 140 2.93 -9.36 -11.52
N ASP A 141 1.63 -9.69 -11.50
CA ASP A 141 0.87 -9.83 -10.27
C ASP A 141 1.43 -10.99 -9.41
N ILE A 142 1.76 -12.17 -9.93
CA ILE A 142 2.18 -13.29 -9.07
C ILE A 142 3.45 -12.93 -8.25
N PRO A 143 3.42 -13.02 -6.89
CA PRO A 143 4.58 -12.66 -6.08
C PRO A 143 5.68 -13.70 -6.27
N VAL A 144 6.92 -13.24 -6.39
CA VAL A 144 8.11 -14.05 -6.59
C VAL A 144 9.17 -13.67 -5.55
N PHE A 145 10.25 -14.45 -5.47
CA PHE A 145 11.42 -14.00 -4.73
C PHE A 145 12.17 -12.97 -5.55
N LEU A 146 12.72 -11.94 -4.90
CA LEU A 146 13.56 -10.93 -5.54
C LEU A 146 14.70 -11.56 -6.36
N ASP A 147 15.24 -12.68 -5.87
CA ASP A 147 16.35 -13.42 -6.47
C ASP A 147 15.90 -14.63 -7.31
N PHE A 148 14.72 -14.56 -7.94
CA PHE A 148 14.18 -15.66 -8.73
C PHE A 148 15.08 -16.06 -9.90
N ASP A 149 15.90 -15.14 -10.40
CA ASP A 149 16.86 -15.36 -11.49
C ASP A 149 18.27 -15.73 -11.02
N GLY A 150 18.47 -15.86 -9.71
CA GLY A 150 19.73 -16.26 -9.08
C GLY A 150 20.62 -15.13 -8.58
N ASN A 151 20.23 -13.86 -8.75
CA ASN A 151 21.00 -12.71 -8.28
C ASN A 151 20.11 -11.72 -7.49
N MET A 152 20.68 -10.67 -6.87
CA MET A 152 19.91 -9.72 -6.04
C MET A 152 19.81 -8.33 -6.66
N ASP A 153 20.16 -8.17 -7.94
CA ASP A 153 20.00 -6.92 -8.70
C ASP A 153 18.57 -6.81 -9.24
N PRO A 154 17.70 -5.98 -8.65
CA PRO A 154 16.33 -5.83 -9.12
C PRO A 154 16.21 -5.13 -10.48
N ARG A 155 17.31 -4.60 -11.03
CA ARG A 155 17.28 -3.84 -12.30
C ARG A 155 17.15 -4.74 -13.51
N ASP A 156 17.50 -6.02 -13.43
CA ASP A 156 17.36 -6.95 -14.55
C ASP A 156 16.16 -7.90 -14.40
N ASN A 157 15.52 -7.93 -13.23
CA ASN A 157 14.36 -8.77 -12.94
C ASN A 157 13.25 -8.68 -14.00
N LEU A 158 12.82 -7.49 -14.42
CA LEU A 158 11.76 -7.38 -15.44
C LEU A 158 12.19 -7.92 -16.82
N GLU A 159 13.48 -7.86 -17.18
CA GLU A 159 13.98 -8.49 -18.42
C GLU A 159 14.13 -10.00 -18.28
N ASN A 160 14.53 -10.48 -17.11
CA ASN A 160 14.74 -11.89 -16.84
C ASN A 160 13.43 -12.65 -16.63
N GLU A 161 12.36 -11.99 -16.20
CA GLU A 161 11.05 -12.57 -15.88
C GLU A 161 10.54 -13.57 -16.95
N PRO A 162 10.56 -13.29 -18.27
CA PRO A 162 10.10 -14.24 -19.27
C PRO A 162 10.96 -15.52 -19.38
N ARG A 163 12.24 -15.46 -18.98
CA ARG A 163 13.21 -16.58 -19.07
C ARG A 163 13.01 -17.61 -17.96
N TYR A 164 12.48 -17.21 -16.81
CA TYR A 164 12.33 -18.04 -15.61
C TYR A 164 10.91 -18.55 -15.36
N ARG A 165 10.03 -18.47 -16.37
CA ARG A 165 8.64 -18.97 -16.26
C ARG A 165 8.54 -20.52 -16.34
N PRO A 166 7.52 -21.13 -15.70
CA PRO A 166 6.55 -20.50 -14.81
C PRO A 166 7.17 -20.17 -13.44
N HIS A 167 6.82 -18.99 -12.89
CA HIS A 167 7.27 -18.61 -11.56
C HIS A 167 6.63 -19.49 -10.50
N ARG A 168 7.43 -19.85 -9.50
CA ARG A 168 6.88 -20.33 -8.24
C ARG A 168 6.51 -19.12 -7.41
N ALA A 169 5.29 -19.11 -6.88
CA ALA A 169 4.89 -18.05 -5.98
C ALA A 169 5.81 -18.06 -4.74
N GLY A 170 6.35 -16.90 -4.38
CA GLY A 170 7.27 -16.72 -3.27
C GLY A 170 6.75 -15.69 -2.28
N VAL A 171 6.89 -15.96 -0.99
CA VAL A 171 6.56 -15.03 0.09
C VAL A 171 7.78 -14.96 1.01
N TYR A 172 8.19 -13.75 1.39
CA TYR A 172 9.14 -13.61 2.47
C TYR A 172 8.41 -13.58 3.81
N GLY A 173 8.96 -14.22 4.85
CA GLY A 173 8.38 -14.25 6.18
C GLY A 173 9.43 -14.46 7.26
N GLU A 174 9.34 -13.69 8.36
CA GLU A 174 10.27 -13.79 9.48
C GLU A 174 9.63 -13.34 10.80
N LEU A 175 9.99 -14.01 11.90
CA LEU A 175 9.75 -13.48 13.24
C LEU A 175 10.64 -12.26 13.38
N THR A 176 10.06 -11.08 13.38
CA THR A 176 10.81 -9.82 13.37
C THR A 176 11.18 -9.39 14.77
N ALA A 177 10.30 -9.64 15.73
CA ALA A 177 10.56 -9.41 17.14
C ALA A 177 9.78 -10.37 18.05
N GLU A 178 10.32 -10.61 19.25
CA GLU A 178 9.60 -11.18 20.38
C GLU A 178 9.70 -10.23 21.56
N THR A 179 8.59 -10.02 22.25
CA THR A 179 8.51 -9.27 23.51
C THR A 179 7.96 -10.19 24.61
N GLU A 180 7.82 -9.65 25.83
CA GLU A 180 7.25 -10.42 26.93
C GLU A 180 5.81 -10.90 26.64
N ASP A 181 5.02 -10.10 25.92
CA ASP A 181 3.60 -10.34 25.67
C ASP A 181 3.25 -10.77 24.24
N SER A 182 4.12 -10.50 23.25
CA SER A 182 3.75 -10.65 21.84
C SER A 182 4.89 -11.19 20.97
N TYR A 183 4.50 -11.92 19.92
CA TYR A 183 5.33 -12.19 18.75
C TYR A 183 4.94 -11.26 17.60
N TYR A 184 5.92 -10.75 16.86
CA TYR A 184 5.71 -9.90 15.69
C TYR A 184 6.28 -10.60 14.46
N LEU A 185 5.43 -10.91 13.48
CA LEU A 185 5.83 -11.62 12.27
C LEU A 185 5.56 -10.75 11.04
N THR A 186 6.61 -10.50 10.25
CA THR A 186 6.52 -9.72 9.00
C THR A 186 6.46 -10.66 7.83
N TYR A 187 5.60 -10.34 6.86
CA TYR A 187 5.54 -11.01 5.57
C TYR A 187 5.57 -9.99 4.44
N SER A 188 6.29 -10.30 3.36
CA SER A 188 6.30 -9.45 2.15
C SER A 188 6.06 -10.25 0.87
N LEU A 189 5.46 -9.54 -0.09
CA LEU A 189 5.10 -9.99 -1.42
C LEU A 189 5.88 -9.12 -2.40
N TYR A 190 6.93 -9.70 -2.97
CA TYR A 190 7.71 -9.02 -3.98
C TYR A 190 7.15 -9.33 -5.37
N HIS A 191 6.95 -8.29 -6.16
CA HIS A 191 6.46 -8.37 -7.54
C HIS A 191 7.50 -7.80 -8.49
N VAL A 192 7.56 -8.35 -9.70
CA VAL A 192 8.58 -7.95 -10.69
C VAL A 192 8.33 -6.53 -11.22
N LYS A 193 7.08 -6.06 -11.20
CA LYS A 193 6.70 -4.72 -11.68
C LYS A 193 5.38 -4.30 -11.06
N ASP A 194 5.33 -3.14 -10.41
CA ASP A 194 4.10 -2.38 -10.22
C ASP A 194 3.75 -1.75 -11.58
N TYR A 195 2.64 -2.19 -12.16
CA TYR A 195 2.18 -1.73 -13.46
C TYR A 195 0.82 -1.11 -13.35
N ASP A 196 0.53 -0.19 -14.26
CA ASP A 196 -0.74 0.51 -14.23
C ASP A 196 -1.61 0.10 -15.42
N HIS A 197 -2.78 0.68 -15.45
CA HIS A 197 -3.69 0.71 -16.55
C HIS A 197 -3.03 1.27 -17.83
N PRO A 198 -3.23 0.65 -19.01
CA PRO A 198 -2.53 1.04 -20.24
C PRO A 198 -2.72 2.50 -20.64
N ILE A 199 -3.90 3.08 -20.39
CA ILE A 199 -4.17 4.50 -20.68
C ILE A 199 -3.30 5.39 -19.79
N ARG A 200 -3.12 5.03 -18.52
CA ARG A 200 -2.34 5.82 -17.58
C ARG A 200 -0.85 5.67 -17.82
N GLU A 201 -0.36 4.46 -18.05
CA GLU A 201 1.04 4.25 -18.46
C GLU A 201 1.38 5.04 -19.74
N ALA A 202 0.41 5.22 -20.65
CA ALA A 202 0.59 6.03 -21.85
C ALA A 202 0.59 7.55 -21.58
N LEU A 203 -0.08 8.02 -20.51
CA LEU A 203 -0.18 9.44 -20.15
C LEU A 203 0.91 9.89 -19.18
N THR A 204 1.36 9.01 -18.30
CA THR A 204 2.36 9.30 -17.27
C THR A 204 3.21 8.08 -16.96
N ARG A 205 4.47 8.34 -16.57
CA ARG A 205 5.40 7.33 -16.07
C ARG A 205 5.56 7.35 -14.55
N TRP A 206 4.73 8.13 -13.86
CA TRP A 206 4.82 8.32 -12.40
C TRP A 206 3.97 7.34 -11.61
N SER A 207 3.39 6.34 -12.27
CA SER A 207 2.35 5.50 -11.70
C SER A 207 2.60 4.01 -11.79
N TYR A 208 3.76 3.67 -12.31
CA TYR A 208 4.22 2.31 -12.43
C TYR A 208 5.73 2.37 -12.20
N HIS A 209 6.30 1.26 -11.76
CA HIS A 209 7.72 1.13 -11.58
C HIS A 209 8.18 -0.32 -11.72
N ASP A 210 9.43 -0.51 -12.15
CA ASP A 210 10.08 -1.79 -12.01
C ASP A 210 10.12 -2.16 -10.52
N ASN A 211 9.85 -3.44 -10.23
CA ASN A 211 9.84 -4.02 -8.89
C ASN A 211 8.73 -3.48 -8.00
N ASP A 212 8.28 -4.28 -7.06
CA ASP A 212 7.37 -3.83 -6.02
C ASP A 212 7.52 -4.74 -4.80
N ASN A 213 7.36 -4.19 -3.60
CA ASN A 213 7.46 -5.00 -2.39
C ASN A 213 6.47 -4.46 -1.37
N GLU A 214 5.34 -5.16 -1.32
CA GLU A 214 4.22 -4.87 -0.44
C GLU A 214 4.18 -5.92 0.67
N GLY A 215 3.36 -5.71 1.70
CA GLY A 215 3.21 -6.73 2.73
C GLY A 215 2.54 -6.24 3.99
N PHE A 216 2.83 -6.92 5.09
CA PHE A 216 2.16 -6.70 6.36
C PHE A 216 2.93 -7.31 7.52
N MET A 217 2.56 -6.91 8.72
CA MET A 217 3.01 -7.52 9.96
C MET A 217 1.81 -7.90 10.80
N ILE A 218 1.92 -9.03 11.49
CA ILE A 218 0.94 -9.48 12.48
C ILE A 218 1.54 -9.45 13.88
N ARG A 219 0.70 -9.13 14.86
CA ARG A 219 0.98 -9.31 16.28
C ARG A 219 0.20 -10.52 16.79
N VAL A 220 0.92 -11.49 17.33
CA VAL A 220 0.36 -12.66 18.00
C VAL A 220 0.53 -12.49 19.50
N ASP A 221 -0.58 -12.55 20.24
CA ASP A 221 -0.57 -12.50 21.70
C ASP A 221 -0.01 -13.82 22.26
N LYS A 222 1.00 -13.76 23.13
CA LYS A 222 1.70 -14.96 23.64
C LYS A 222 0.85 -15.80 24.59
N GLN A 223 -0.14 -15.19 25.25
CA GLN A 223 -0.98 -15.91 26.21
C GLN A 223 -2.03 -16.77 25.49
N SER A 224 -2.72 -16.18 24.51
CA SER A 224 -3.78 -16.82 23.73
C SER A 224 -3.27 -17.57 22.51
N MET A 225 -2.08 -17.19 22.00
CA MET A 225 -1.55 -17.63 20.71
C MET A 225 -2.52 -17.32 19.54
N GLU A 226 -3.28 -16.23 19.67
CA GLU A 226 -4.17 -15.73 18.62
C GLU A 226 -3.56 -14.50 17.95
N VAL A 227 -3.86 -14.31 16.66
CA VAL A 227 -3.53 -13.05 15.96
C VAL A 227 -4.42 -11.95 16.52
N ALA A 228 -3.83 -11.01 17.24
CA ALA A 228 -4.57 -9.95 17.91
C ALA A 228 -4.75 -8.73 17.00
N ASP A 229 -3.68 -8.34 16.31
CA ASP A 229 -3.64 -7.18 15.41
C ASP A 229 -2.86 -7.51 14.13
N ALA A 230 -3.14 -6.79 13.06
CA ALA A 230 -2.36 -6.77 11.84
C ALA A 230 -2.22 -5.34 11.33
N SER A 231 -1.02 -4.98 10.88
CA SER A 231 -0.72 -3.70 10.21
C SER A 231 -0.26 -4.02 8.80
N THR A 232 -0.97 -3.52 7.79
CA THR A 232 -0.67 -3.81 6.37
C THR A 232 -0.21 -2.56 5.64
N TRP A 233 0.60 -2.77 4.61
CA TRP A 233 1.09 -1.71 3.73
C TRP A 233 0.24 -1.64 2.47
N PHE A 234 -0.34 -0.47 2.18
CA PHE A 234 -1.24 -0.25 1.05
C PHE A 234 -0.97 1.11 0.39
N HIS A 235 -0.23 1.13 -0.73
CA HIS A 235 0.07 2.34 -1.55
C HIS A 235 0.65 3.53 -0.77
N ASN A 236 1.48 3.30 0.24
CA ASN A 236 1.99 4.32 1.18
C ASN A 236 1.16 4.62 2.43
N ARG A 237 0.31 3.69 2.85
CA ARG A 237 -0.40 3.81 4.14
C ARG A 237 -0.32 2.55 4.95
N PHE A 238 -0.25 2.72 6.27
CA PHE A 238 -0.48 1.63 7.20
C PHE A 238 -1.98 1.49 7.45
N LEU A 239 -2.48 0.27 7.32
CA LEU A 239 -3.87 -0.05 7.67
C LEU A 239 -3.87 -0.98 8.88
N LEU A 240 -4.49 -0.53 9.97
CA LEU A 240 -4.66 -1.33 11.17
C LEU A 240 -5.92 -2.21 11.10
N PHE A 241 -5.78 -3.49 11.41
CA PHE A 241 -6.86 -4.46 11.57
C PHE A 241 -6.73 -5.12 12.94
N ASN A 242 -7.86 -5.35 13.61
CA ASN A 242 -7.87 -6.09 14.87
C ASN A 242 -9.17 -6.88 15.06
N ARG A 243 -9.34 -7.54 16.19
CA ARG A 243 -10.53 -8.36 16.48
C ARG A 243 -11.73 -7.55 16.98
N THR A 244 -11.49 -6.38 17.56
CA THR A 244 -12.49 -5.62 18.34
C THR A 244 -13.17 -4.51 17.54
N GLY A 245 -12.54 -4.03 16.46
CA GLY A 245 -12.97 -2.84 15.74
C GLY A 245 -12.70 -1.53 16.46
N VAL A 246 -11.94 -1.56 17.56
CA VAL A 246 -11.67 -0.39 18.40
C VAL A 246 -10.17 -0.14 18.45
N SER A 247 -9.77 1.12 18.27
CA SER A 247 -8.43 1.64 18.50
C SER A 247 -8.53 2.94 19.29
N THR A 248 -7.60 3.13 20.23
CA THR A 248 -7.40 4.40 20.93
C THR A 248 -6.08 5.06 20.53
N GLY A 249 -5.37 4.47 19.57
CA GLY A 249 -4.09 4.95 19.06
C GLY A 249 -4.23 5.95 17.92
N SER A 250 -3.16 6.11 17.15
CA SER A 250 -3.11 7.03 16.01
C SER A 250 -3.87 6.53 14.79
N GLU A 251 -4.05 5.22 14.63
CA GLU A 251 -4.67 4.63 13.45
C GLU A 251 -6.08 4.10 13.74
N PRO A 252 -7.07 4.40 12.88
CA PRO A 252 -8.39 3.78 12.97
C PRO A 252 -8.31 2.30 12.56
N VAL A 253 -9.25 1.50 13.08
CA VAL A 253 -9.37 0.09 12.65
C VAL A 253 -10.11 0.04 11.31
N HIS A 254 -9.44 -0.48 10.29
CA HIS A 254 -9.93 -0.57 8.92
C HIS A 254 -10.75 -1.83 8.63
N GLY A 255 -10.73 -2.80 9.54
CA GLY A 255 -11.48 -4.03 9.39
C GLY A 255 -11.09 -5.08 10.43
N LYS A 256 -11.74 -6.23 10.35
CA LYS A 256 -11.50 -7.34 11.27
C LYS A 256 -10.32 -8.18 10.80
N VAL A 257 -9.49 -8.65 11.73
CA VAL A 257 -8.55 -9.74 11.45
C VAL A 257 -9.34 -11.03 11.21
N ARG A 258 -9.16 -11.62 10.02
CA ARG A 258 -9.78 -12.90 9.61
C ARG A 258 -8.69 -13.95 9.48
N THR A 259 -8.93 -15.15 9.99
CA THR A 259 -7.97 -16.26 9.90
C THR A 259 -8.61 -17.53 9.35
N GLU A 260 -7.86 -18.29 8.56
CA GLU A 260 -8.16 -19.67 8.22
C GLU A 260 -7.53 -20.60 9.28
N GLY A 261 -8.33 -21.47 9.88
CA GLY A 261 -7.84 -22.40 10.91
C GLY A 261 -7.36 -21.74 12.20
N GLY A 262 -7.76 -20.49 12.46
CA GLY A 262 -7.40 -19.75 13.67
C GLY A 262 -6.05 -19.03 13.61
N THR A 263 -5.10 -19.49 12.78
CA THR A 263 -3.72 -18.94 12.75
C THR A 263 -3.34 -18.26 11.44
N HIS A 264 -3.89 -18.69 10.30
CA HIS A 264 -3.45 -18.18 9.00
C HIS A 264 -4.26 -16.94 8.60
N ILE A 265 -3.69 -15.75 8.80
CA ILE A 265 -4.38 -14.51 8.43
C ILE A 265 -4.75 -14.50 6.93
N ILE A 266 -5.96 -14.06 6.61
CA ILE A 266 -6.47 -14.00 5.25
C ILE A 266 -6.20 -12.59 4.69
N ILE A 267 -5.32 -12.54 3.71
CA ILE A 267 -4.82 -11.32 3.10
C ILE A 267 -5.42 -11.17 1.70
N TYR A 268 -5.81 -9.95 1.36
CA TYR A 268 -6.11 -9.52 0.02
C TYR A 268 -4.91 -8.77 -0.54
N ALA A 269 -4.46 -9.15 -1.74
CA ALA A 269 -3.46 -8.42 -2.50
C ALA A 269 -4.08 -7.93 -3.81
N GLN A 270 -4.07 -6.62 -4.01
CA GLN A 270 -4.58 -5.95 -5.21
C GLN A 270 -3.78 -6.39 -6.47
N PRO A 271 -4.33 -6.39 -7.70
CA PRO A 271 -3.45 -6.51 -8.87
C PRO A 271 -2.73 -5.17 -9.10
N GLN A 272 -1.78 -5.10 -10.01
CA GLN A 272 -1.19 -3.82 -10.46
C GLN A 272 -0.32 -3.12 -9.41
N GLY A 273 -0.88 -2.23 -8.59
CA GLY A 273 -0.14 -1.55 -7.51
C GLY A 273 0.04 -2.39 -6.25
N HIS A 274 -0.38 -3.65 -6.29
CA HIS A 274 -0.20 -4.71 -5.27
C HIS A 274 -0.54 -4.43 -3.81
N GLY A 275 -1.13 -3.29 -3.47
CA GLY A 275 -1.48 -2.92 -2.11
C GLY A 275 -2.12 -4.07 -1.31
N VAL A 276 -1.61 -4.28 -0.10
CA VAL A 276 -1.96 -5.40 0.75
C VAL A 276 -2.86 -4.97 1.91
N ARG A 277 -3.92 -5.75 2.17
CA ARG A 277 -4.81 -5.56 3.32
C ARG A 277 -5.38 -6.86 3.84
N CYS A 278 -5.99 -6.86 5.02
CA CYS A 278 -6.79 -8.01 5.45
C CYS A 278 -8.04 -8.13 4.57
N ALA A 279 -8.33 -9.35 4.11
CA ALA A 279 -9.57 -9.63 3.40
C ALA A 279 -10.77 -9.45 4.35
N GLN A 280 -11.86 -8.89 3.84
CA GLN A 280 -13.07 -8.59 4.60
C GLN A 280 -14.25 -9.38 4.03
N ALA A 281 -15.22 -9.73 4.86
CA ALA A 281 -16.47 -10.35 4.39
C ALA A 281 -17.27 -9.40 3.47
N ALA A 282 -17.10 -8.09 3.63
CA ALA A 282 -17.63 -7.06 2.75
C ALA A 282 -17.20 -7.24 1.28
N ASP A 283 -15.99 -7.77 1.04
CA ASP A 283 -15.47 -8.02 -0.31
C ASP A 283 -16.35 -8.99 -1.13
N GLY A 284 -17.18 -9.79 -0.45
CA GLY A 284 -18.28 -10.55 -1.06
C GLY A 284 -17.84 -11.50 -2.19
N GLU A 285 -18.69 -11.60 -3.22
CA GLU A 285 -18.40 -12.40 -4.41
C GLU A 285 -17.24 -11.84 -5.23
N ASP A 286 -17.03 -10.52 -5.14
CA ASP A 286 -15.96 -9.87 -5.87
C ASP A 286 -14.62 -10.42 -5.41
N LEU A 287 -14.41 -10.75 -4.13
CA LEU A 287 -13.14 -11.25 -3.59
C LEU A 287 -12.47 -12.33 -4.47
N LEU A 288 -13.23 -13.32 -4.95
CA LEU A 288 -12.69 -14.46 -5.70
C LEU A 288 -12.70 -14.28 -7.23
N ARG A 289 -13.29 -13.19 -7.74
CA ARG A 289 -13.29 -12.92 -9.18
C ARG A 289 -11.87 -12.68 -9.69
N ASN A 290 -11.42 -13.43 -10.68
CA ASN A 290 -10.07 -13.34 -11.22
C ASN A 290 -8.93 -13.48 -10.18
N ALA A 291 -9.13 -14.29 -9.14
CA ALA A 291 -8.16 -14.40 -8.05
C ALA A 291 -7.32 -15.68 -8.08
N LYS A 292 -6.17 -15.64 -7.41
CA LYS A 292 -5.39 -16.80 -6.99
C LYS A 292 -5.48 -16.89 -5.47
N VAL A 293 -5.89 -18.04 -4.95
CA VAL A 293 -5.78 -18.33 -3.53
C VAL A 293 -4.46 -19.06 -3.32
N LEU A 294 -3.48 -18.36 -2.77
CA LEU A 294 -2.16 -18.87 -2.47
C LEU A 294 -2.12 -19.25 -0.99
N ARG A 295 -1.58 -20.43 -0.70
CA ARG A 295 -1.38 -20.93 0.66
C ARG A 295 0.03 -21.49 0.83
N PHE A 296 0.57 -21.44 2.04
CA PHE A 296 1.91 -21.97 2.30
C PHE A 296 2.03 -23.43 1.86
N GLN A 297 3.09 -23.76 1.13
CA GLN A 297 3.32 -25.12 0.66
C GLN A 297 3.58 -26.08 1.83
N GLY A 298 4.41 -25.72 2.81
CA GLY A 298 4.80 -26.65 3.88
C GLY A 298 5.25 -28.01 3.33
N GLY A 299 4.67 -29.10 3.86
CA GLY A 299 4.99 -30.47 3.44
C GLY A 299 4.20 -31.02 2.23
N ARG A 300 3.25 -30.28 1.65
CA ARG A 300 2.44 -30.77 0.50
C ARG A 300 3.15 -30.54 -0.84
N PRO A 301 2.74 -31.24 -1.91
CA PRO A 301 3.24 -30.98 -3.25
C PRO A 301 3.02 -29.53 -3.67
N ALA A 302 4.00 -28.95 -4.36
CA ALA A 302 3.87 -27.62 -4.95
C ALA A 302 2.79 -27.63 -6.04
N VAL A 303 1.85 -26.69 -5.97
CA VAL A 303 0.88 -26.39 -7.01
C VAL A 303 1.21 -25.02 -7.59
N PRO A 304 1.74 -24.94 -8.83
CA PRO A 304 2.17 -23.68 -9.41
C PRO A 304 0.98 -22.75 -9.66
N THR A 305 1.22 -21.46 -9.51
CA THR A 305 0.23 -20.43 -9.82
C THR A 305 0.21 -20.18 -11.32
N HIS A 306 -0.96 -20.30 -11.95
CA HIS A 306 -1.09 -20.02 -13.37
C HIS A 306 -1.15 -18.51 -13.63
N ALA A 307 -0.24 -17.98 -14.45
CA ALA A 307 -0.23 -16.58 -14.91
C ALA A 307 -1.38 -16.28 -15.89
N ASN A 308 -2.60 -16.31 -15.39
CA ASN A 308 -3.83 -15.95 -16.10
C ASN A 308 -4.87 -15.41 -15.12
N ARG A 309 -5.92 -14.77 -15.65
CA ARG A 309 -7.01 -14.20 -14.84
C ARG A 309 -8.03 -15.23 -14.35
N LYS A 310 -7.87 -16.54 -14.59
CA LYS A 310 -8.87 -17.53 -14.13
C LYS A 310 -8.71 -17.76 -12.64
N LEU A 311 -9.83 -17.93 -11.93
CA LEU A 311 -9.80 -18.32 -10.53
C LEU A 311 -9.00 -19.61 -10.36
N GLN A 312 -8.08 -19.63 -9.41
CA GLN A 312 -7.35 -20.81 -8.96
C GLN A 312 -7.37 -20.83 -7.43
N ILE A 313 -7.87 -21.91 -6.82
CA ILE A 313 -8.14 -21.98 -5.37
C ILE A 313 -7.17 -22.87 -4.59
N ASP A 314 -6.21 -23.48 -5.28
CA ASP A 314 -5.34 -24.54 -4.78
C ASP A 314 -3.84 -24.25 -4.95
N ALA A 315 -3.49 -23.04 -5.39
CA ALA A 315 -2.10 -22.66 -5.60
C ALA A 315 -1.31 -22.60 -4.28
N THR A 316 -0.03 -22.93 -4.36
CA THR A 316 0.89 -22.91 -3.22
C THR A 316 2.02 -21.91 -3.41
N TYR A 317 2.54 -21.35 -2.32
CA TYR A 317 3.76 -20.55 -2.33
C TYR A 317 4.86 -21.14 -1.44
N GLU A 318 6.10 -20.82 -1.77
CA GLU A 318 7.29 -21.07 -0.95
C GLU A 318 7.54 -19.91 0.01
N LEU A 319 8.09 -20.19 1.19
CA LEU A 319 8.41 -19.21 2.22
C LEU A 319 9.93 -19.10 2.39
N ARG A 320 10.47 -17.88 2.38
CA ARG A 320 11.89 -17.59 2.66
C ARG A 320 12.03 -16.48 3.71
N ASP A 321 13.12 -16.48 4.45
CA ASP A 321 13.46 -15.39 5.38
C ASP A 321 14.11 -14.19 4.67
N PHE A 322 14.34 -13.11 5.40
CA PHE A 322 14.93 -11.89 4.85
C PHE A 322 16.46 -11.80 4.99
N ARG A 323 17.17 -12.90 5.29
CA ARG A 323 18.63 -12.84 5.56
C ARG A 323 19.42 -12.20 4.42
N LYS A 324 19.08 -12.51 3.16
CA LYS A 324 19.74 -11.90 1.99
C LYS A 324 19.48 -10.39 1.89
N TRP A 325 18.28 -9.94 2.26
CA TRP A 325 17.95 -8.51 2.31
C TRP A 325 18.78 -7.79 3.38
N TYR A 326 18.84 -8.34 4.59
CA TYR A 326 19.59 -7.75 5.69
C TYR A 326 21.09 -7.67 5.39
N SER A 327 21.67 -8.67 4.73
CA SER A 327 23.09 -8.64 4.35
C SER A 327 23.47 -7.51 3.39
N GLN A 328 22.49 -6.89 2.72
CA GLN A 328 22.70 -5.78 1.79
C GLN A 328 22.14 -4.45 2.30
N ALA A 329 21.47 -4.44 3.46
CA ALA A 329 20.77 -3.29 3.98
C ALA A 329 21.69 -2.07 4.18
N LEU A 330 22.95 -2.29 4.58
CA LEU A 330 23.93 -1.24 4.87
C LEU A 330 24.95 -0.95 3.77
N GLY A 331 24.85 -1.58 2.58
CA GLY A 331 25.81 -1.29 1.50
C GLY A 331 26.50 -2.51 0.90
N PRO A 332 27.54 -2.30 0.06
CA PRO A 332 28.28 -1.04 -0.10
C PRO A 332 27.55 0.01 -0.94
N PHE A 333 27.37 1.21 -0.39
CA PHE A 333 26.90 2.38 -1.15
C PHE A 333 28.10 3.17 -1.70
N GLY A 334 27.96 3.74 -2.90
CA GLY A 334 28.97 4.62 -3.48
C GLY A 334 29.22 5.87 -2.63
N LYS A 335 30.34 6.57 -2.86
CA LYS A 335 30.76 7.77 -2.10
C LYS A 335 29.72 8.90 -2.09
N ASP A 336 28.87 8.96 -3.11
CA ASP A 336 27.80 9.96 -3.25
C ASP A 336 26.45 9.46 -2.69
N GLY A 337 26.44 8.32 -1.98
CA GLY A 337 25.23 7.65 -1.52
C GLY A 337 24.44 6.93 -2.62
N GLN A 338 24.99 6.86 -3.85
CA GLN A 338 24.38 6.11 -4.95
C GLN A 338 24.53 4.60 -4.75
N GLY A 339 23.47 3.90 -5.13
CA GLY A 339 23.04 2.55 -4.73
C GLY A 339 24.02 1.39 -4.59
N THR A 340 23.52 0.33 -3.93
CA THR A 340 24.08 -1.04 -3.96
C THR A 340 23.57 -1.80 -5.19
N GLU A 341 23.96 -3.08 -5.32
CA GLU A 341 23.25 -4.03 -6.18
C GLU A 341 21.74 -4.04 -5.89
N LEU A 342 21.29 -3.88 -4.63
CA LEU A 342 19.87 -3.93 -4.29
C LEU A 342 19.13 -2.59 -4.26
N PHE A 343 19.77 -1.52 -3.79
CA PHE A 343 19.10 -0.25 -3.48
C PHE A 343 19.63 0.90 -4.33
N GLU A 344 18.85 1.96 -4.51
CA GLU A 344 19.24 3.17 -5.27
C GLU A 344 19.54 4.38 -4.37
N GLU A 345 18.81 4.49 -3.26
CA GLU A 345 18.93 5.57 -2.29
C GLU A 345 19.07 5.02 -0.88
N THR A 346 19.46 5.90 0.04
CA THR A 346 19.66 5.57 1.45
C THR A 346 18.86 6.47 2.38
N ILE A 347 18.62 5.98 3.60
CA ILE A 347 18.14 6.74 4.75
C ILE A 347 19.36 7.01 5.63
N PRO A 348 19.75 8.28 5.87
CA PRO A 348 20.81 8.59 6.82
C PRO A 348 20.28 8.36 8.24
N LEU A 349 21.03 7.61 9.05
CA LEU A 349 20.66 7.21 10.42
C LEU A 349 21.48 7.87 11.51
N GLY A 350 22.41 8.75 11.13
CA GLY A 350 23.37 9.38 12.02
C GLY A 350 24.79 8.95 11.68
N ASN A 351 25.66 8.91 12.69
CA ASN A 351 27.06 8.48 12.55
C ASN A 351 27.38 7.39 13.57
N TYR A 352 28.29 6.49 13.21
CA TYR A 352 28.96 5.60 14.15
C TYR A 352 29.86 6.40 15.11
N GLU A 353 30.33 5.74 16.18
CA GLU A 353 31.21 6.35 17.19
C GLU A 353 32.52 6.91 16.61
N ASP A 354 32.99 6.35 15.49
CA ASP A 354 34.17 6.82 14.75
C ASP A 354 33.89 8.01 13.82
N GLY A 355 32.64 8.49 13.77
CA GLY A 355 32.18 9.58 12.92
C GLY A 355 31.77 9.16 11.49
N THR A 356 31.88 7.88 11.13
CA THR A 356 31.45 7.37 9.83
C THR A 356 29.92 7.47 9.70
N PRO A 357 29.36 7.99 8.58
CA PRO A 357 27.92 8.01 8.37
C PRO A 357 27.31 6.62 8.39
N MET A 358 26.24 6.46 9.17
CA MET A 358 25.41 5.27 9.17
C MET A 358 24.23 5.50 8.23
N VAL A 359 24.06 4.61 7.26
CA VAL A 359 23.00 4.69 6.25
C VAL A 359 22.39 3.32 6.02
N ILE A 360 21.12 3.27 5.63
CA ILE A 360 20.43 2.02 5.26
C ILE A 360 19.70 2.21 3.92
N GLY A 361 19.57 1.15 3.11
CA GLY A 361 18.88 1.20 1.82
C GLY A 361 17.42 1.65 1.95
N ARG A 362 16.98 2.56 1.07
CA ARG A 362 15.63 3.18 1.09
C ARG A 362 14.71 2.65 0.01
N PHE A 363 15.17 2.63 -1.22
CA PHE A 363 14.37 2.24 -2.37
C PHE A 363 15.07 1.13 -3.11
N ILE A 364 14.33 0.06 -3.43
CA ILE A 364 14.79 -1.06 -4.25
C ILE A 364 15.11 -0.51 -5.64
N GLY A 365 16.21 -0.97 -6.24
CA GLY A 365 16.60 -0.52 -7.58
C GLY A 365 15.64 -0.92 -8.67
N GLY A 366 15.70 -0.20 -9.79
CA GLY A 366 14.84 -0.44 -10.96
C GLY A 366 15.34 0.36 -12.16
N ARG A 367 15.05 -0.08 -13.38
CA ARG A 367 15.58 0.61 -14.59
C ARG A 367 14.95 1.98 -14.80
N ASP A 368 13.76 2.20 -14.25
CA ASP A 368 13.00 3.44 -14.36
C ASP A 368 13.08 4.32 -13.11
N TYR A 369 14.03 4.03 -12.22
CA TYR A 369 14.20 4.72 -10.94
C TYR A 369 14.25 6.26 -11.02
N ALA A 370 14.96 6.79 -12.04
CA ALA A 370 15.11 8.22 -12.26
C ALA A 370 13.80 8.91 -12.73
N VAL A 371 12.83 8.13 -13.20
CA VAL A 371 11.59 8.63 -13.82
C VAL A 371 10.39 8.49 -12.88
N GLY A 372 10.36 7.46 -12.02
CA GLY A 372 9.25 7.13 -11.12
C GLY A 372 9.31 7.78 -9.74
N SER A 373 9.45 9.10 -9.62
CA SER A 373 9.75 9.76 -8.34
C SER A 373 8.68 9.63 -7.22
N TRP A 374 7.44 9.24 -7.55
CA TRP A 374 6.33 9.19 -6.60
C TRP A 374 5.98 7.78 -6.09
N SER A 375 6.28 6.75 -6.88
CA SER A 375 5.97 5.35 -6.62
C SER A 375 7.27 4.58 -6.78
N ARG A 376 8.01 4.44 -5.69
CA ARG A 376 9.30 3.73 -5.68
C ARG A 376 9.18 2.51 -4.80
N PRO A 377 9.68 1.35 -5.23
CA PRO A 377 9.59 0.12 -4.47
C PRO A 377 10.45 0.25 -3.19
N LYS A 378 9.89 -0.17 -2.06
CA LYS A 378 10.52 -0.02 -0.74
C LYS A 378 10.77 -1.39 -0.10
N PRO A 379 11.94 -1.63 0.52
CA PRO A 379 12.06 -2.72 1.46
C PRO A 379 11.17 -2.44 2.68
N MET A 380 10.80 -3.49 3.40
CA MET A 380 9.90 -3.45 4.55
C MET A 380 10.32 -2.48 5.66
N TRP A 381 11.62 -2.25 5.87
CA TRP A 381 12.07 -1.27 6.86
C TRP A 381 11.90 0.18 6.39
N SER A 382 11.77 0.42 5.09
CA SER A 382 11.55 1.74 4.52
C SER A 382 10.08 2.03 4.22
N TRP A 383 9.15 1.14 4.56
CA TRP A 383 7.73 1.47 4.52
C TRP A 383 7.46 2.61 5.50
N ASP A 384 7.01 3.75 4.95
CA ASP A 384 6.77 4.98 5.68
C ASP A 384 5.44 5.61 5.25
N ASP A 385 4.49 5.69 6.18
CA ASP A 385 3.28 6.46 5.96
C ASP A 385 3.60 7.93 6.22
N GLY A 386 3.57 8.76 5.18
CA GLY A 386 3.84 10.20 5.29
C GLY A 386 2.81 10.98 6.13
N TRP A 387 1.78 10.32 6.65
CA TRP A 387 0.78 10.83 7.57
C TRP A 387 0.95 10.33 9.00
N ASP A 388 1.81 9.33 9.21
CA ASP A 388 2.02 8.69 10.49
C ASP A 388 3.12 9.39 11.31
N ASP A 389 3.05 9.23 12.61
CA ASP A 389 3.95 9.80 13.60
C ASP A 389 5.20 8.97 13.87
N ILE A 390 5.18 7.73 13.36
CA ILE A 390 6.17 6.71 13.59
C ILE A 390 7.33 6.92 12.63
N PRO A 391 8.57 7.07 13.12
CA PRO A 391 9.72 7.19 12.24
C PRO A 391 9.84 5.99 11.31
N VAL A 392 10.33 6.23 10.09
CA VAL A 392 10.79 5.15 9.20
C VAL A 392 11.74 4.23 9.97
N LEU A 393 11.78 2.94 9.62
CA LEU A 393 12.44 1.84 10.34
C LEU A 393 11.69 1.30 11.56
N VAL A 394 11.01 2.14 12.34
CA VAL A 394 10.41 1.71 13.62
C VAL A 394 9.35 0.64 13.40
N TRP A 395 8.55 0.76 12.33
CA TRP A 395 7.56 -0.25 11.97
C TRP A 395 8.17 -1.66 11.85
N HIS A 396 9.33 -1.78 11.19
CA HIS A 396 9.98 -3.08 10.99
C HIS A 396 10.84 -3.49 12.18
N PHE A 397 11.75 -2.64 12.64
CA PHE A 397 12.75 -3.05 13.63
C PHE A 397 12.24 -2.98 15.07
N ALA A 398 11.25 -2.14 15.37
CA ALA A 398 10.71 -1.92 16.71
C ALA A 398 9.18 -2.02 16.72
N PRO A 399 8.62 -3.15 16.28
CA PRO A 399 7.21 -3.26 15.97
C PRO A 399 6.28 -3.10 17.18
N SER A 400 6.73 -3.37 18.42
CA SER A 400 5.85 -3.15 19.57
C SER A 400 5.55 -1.66 19.80
N TYR A 401 6.49 -0.77 19.52
CA TYR A 401 6.24 0.68 19.51
C TYR A 401 5.27 1.06 18.39
N ALA A 402 5.41 0.44 17.21
CA ALA A 402 4.53 0.68 16.09
C ALA A 402 3.08 0.32 16.40
N PHE A 403 2.85 -0.92 16.85
CA PHE A 403 1.53 -1.41 17.23
C PHE A 403 0.95 -0.68 18.45
N ALA A 404 1.74 -0.35 19.47
CA ALA A 404 1.26 0.41 20.62
C ALA A 404 0.78 1.81 20.21
N SER A 405 1.53 2.50 19.36
CA SER A 405 1.13 3.81 18.82
C SER A 405 -0.12 3.70 17.95
N HIS A 406 -0.16 2.76 17.00
CA HIS A 406 -1.30 2.60 16.07
C HIS A 406 -2.59 2.20 16.77
N SER A 407 -2.52 1.20 17.66
CA SER A 407 -3.70 0.61 18.32
C SER A 407 -4.08 1.30 19.64
N GLY A 408 -3.14 1.97 20.29
CA GLY A 408 -3.29 2.55 21.62
C GLY A 408 -3.26 1.50 22.75
N GLN A 409 -2.86 0.27 22.45
CA GLN A 409 -2.69 -0.79 23.45
C GLN A 409 -1.40 -0.59 24.25
N ASP A 410 -1.44 -0.97 25.53
CA ASP A 410 -0.25 -1.04 26.39
C ASP A 410 0.48 -2.35 26.10
N LEU A 411 1.59 -2.27 25.35
CA LEU A 411 2.38 -3.43 24.90
C LEU A 411 3.78 -3.37 25.51
N SER A 412 4.36 -4.53 25.80
CA SER A 412 5.74 -4.62 26.26
C SER A 412 6.70 -4.11 25.19
N HIS A 413 7.63 -3.26 25.62
CA HIS A 413 8.77 -2.80 24.82
C HIS A 413 10.08 -3.50 25.24
N VAL A 414 9.99 -4.57 26.04
CA VAL A 414 11.13 -5.40 26.41
C VAL A 414 11.30 -6.48 25.34
N TYR A 415 12.28 -6.28 24.46
CA TYR A 415 12.58 -7.22 23.38
C TYR A 415 13.38 -8.41 23.90
N LEU A 416 12.81 -9.60 23.76
CA LEU A 416 13.46 -10.89 24.03
C LEU A 416 14.18 -11.43 22.80
N TYR A 417 13.78 -10.96 21.62
CA TYR A 417 14.40 -11.25 20.33
C TYR A 417 14.17 -10.10 19.36
N ASP A 418 15.23 -9.70 18.67
CA ASP A 418 15.30 -8.56 17.72
C ASP A 418 16.36 -8.81 16.64
N GLU A 419 16.57 -10.08 16.25
CA GLU A 419 17.67 -10.49 15.36
C GLU A 419 17.76 -9.68 14.05
N PRO A 420 16.68 -9.22 13.40
CA PRO A 420 16.79 -8.32 12.25
C PRO A 420 17.61 -7.05 12.53
N ALA A 421 17.42 -6.41 13.68
CA ALA A 421 18.18 -5.21 14.05
C ALA A 421 19.65 -5.58 14.27
N THR A 422 19.92 -6.69 14.98
CA THR A 422 21.28 -7.18 15.21
C THR A 422 21.99 -7.58 13.90
N LYS A 423 21.30 -8.23 12.96
CA LYS A 423 21.85 -8.63 11.65
C LYS A 423 22.22 -7.42 10.79
N VAL A 424 21.37 -6.39 10.80
CA VAL A 424 21.58 -5.19 9.98
C VAL A 424 22.64 -4.30 10.62
N PHE A 425 22.48 -3.94 11.90
CA PHE A 425 23.27 -2.89 12.55
C PHE A 425 24.40 -3.42 13.44
N GLY A 426 24.45 -4.72 13.70
CA GLY A 426 25.39 -5.31 14.67
C GLY A 426 25.12 -4.89 16.12
N ARG A 427 23.91 -4.36 16.40
CA ARG A 427 23.52 -3.74 17.67
C ARG A 427 22.07 -4.13 18.04
N PRO A 428 21.74 -4.16 19.34
CA PRO A 428 20.36 -4.40 19.77
C PRO A 428 19.45 -3.23 19.39
N ILE A 429 18.16 -3.50 19.32
CA ILE A 429 17.14 -2.55 18.87
C ILE A 429 17.08 -1.28 19.71
N ASP A 430 17.32 -1.35 21.03
CA ASP A 430 17.27 -0.17 21.90
C ASP A 430 18.32 0.89 21.51
N GLU A 431 19.50 0.45 21.06
CA GLU A 431 20.52 1.36 20.53
C GLU A 431 20.12 1.94 19.18
N VAL A 432 19.54 1.11 18.29
CA VAL A 432 19.07 1.54 16.97
C VAL A 432 17.91 2.53 17.10
N LEU A 433 17.00 2.32 18.06
CA LEU A 433 15.88 3.22 18.35
C LEU A 433 16.35 4.59 18.83
N ALA A 434 17.39 4.64 19.66
CA ALA A 434 17.98 5.91 20.10
C ALA A 434 18.53 6.74 18.92
N LEU A 435 18.94 6.07 17.84
CA LEU A 435 19.41 6.70 16.59
C LEU A 435 18.23 7.06 15.69
N ALA A 436 17.26 6.14 15.53
CA ALA A 436 16.06 6.35 14.72
C ALA A 436 15.17 7.50 15.24
N THR A 437 15.11 7.70 16.55
CA THR A 437 14.35 8.80 17.17
C THR A 437 15.01 10.17 16.97
N GLN A 438 16.30 10.20 16.64
CA GLN A 438 17.01 11.44 16.24
C GLN A 438 16.80 11.77 14.78
N LEU A 439 16.31 10.83 13.96
CA LEU A 439 15.90 11.16 12.61
C LEU A 439 14.88 12.28 12.68
N PRO A 440 15.04 13.35 11.88
CA PRO A 440 13.96 14.30 11.76
C PRO A 440 12.73 13.49 11.33
N LYS A 441 11.69 13.47 12.19
CA LYS A 441 10.36 13.00 11.78
C LYS A 441 10.12 13.60 10.42
N ALA A 442 9.87 12.79 9.39
CA ALA A 442 9.84 13.21 7.99
C ALA A 442 9.28 14.64 7.91
N ASP A 443 10.17 15.62 7.69
CA ASP A 443 9.95 17.00 8.11
C ASP A 443 8.76 17.59 7.34
N ARG A 444 7.59 17.45 7.97
CA ARG A 444 6.34 18.15 7.66
C ARG A 444 5.92 18.98 8.86
N GLN A 445 6.83 19.35 9.78
CA GLN A 445 6.49 20.19 10.94
C GLN A 445 5.97 21.59 10.54
N GLY A 446 6.02 21.95 9.25
CA GLY A 446 5.36 23.13 8.68
C GLY A 446 4.00 22.89 7.98
N MET A 447 3.55 21.64 7.80
CA MET A 447 2.19 21.33 7.35
C MET A 447 1.39 20.85 8.56
N PRO A 448 0.31 21.54 8.96
CA PRO A 448 -0.46 21.14 10.13
C PRO A 448 -0.91 19.69 9.96
N LYS A 449 -0.50 18.83 10.90
CA LYS A 449 -1.14 17.53 11.10
C LYS A 449 -2.63 17.78 11.21
N TRP A 450 -3.38 17.24 10.25
CA TRP A 450 -4.81 17.41 10.11
C TRP A 450 -5.56 17.24 11.44
N GLY A 451 -6.09 18.34 12.00
CA GLY A 451 -7.03 18.33 13.13
C GLY A 451 -8.40 17.71 12.80
N ALA A 452 -8.52 16.92 11.72
CA ALA A 452 -9.79 16.50 11.13
C ALA A 452 -10.25 15.08 11.50
N PHE A 453 -9.45 14.31 12.24
CA PHE A 453 -9.82 12.94 12.66
C PHE A 453 -9.86 12.74 14.18
N ALA A 454 -9.45 13.72 14.98
CA ALA A 454 -9.67 13.74 16.43
C ALA A 454 -11.11 14.16 16.76
N HIS A 455 -12.02 13.17 16.75
CA HIS A 455 -13.28 13.08 17.50
C HIS A 455 -14.17 14.33 17.78
N ARG A 456 -15.44 14.21 17.33
CA ARG A 456 -16.73 14.50 18.04
C ARG A 456 -16.96 15.86 18.72
N GLY A 457 -18.17 16.39 18.49
CA GLY A 457 -18.92 17.18 19.48
C GLY A 457 -19.71 18.33 18.85
N ALA A 458 -21.03 18.33 19.02
CA ALA A 458 -21.98 19.27 18.46
C ALA A 458 -21.55 20.76 18.54
N ASP A 459 -21.28 21.38 17.38
CA ASP A 459 -21.73 22.72 16.98
C ASP A 459 -21.04 23.11 15.67
N ILE A 460 -21.76 23.04 14.54
CA ILE A 460 -21.20 23.35 13.23
C ILE A 460 -21.07 24.86 13.04
N ARG A 461 -19.83 25.37 12.94
CA ARG A 461 -19.51 26.76 12.58
C ARG A 461 -19.20 26.89 11.09
N ARG A 462 -19.15 28.14 10.61
CA ARG A 462 -18.93 28.49 9.19
C ARG A 462 -17.57 28.01 8.64
N ASP A 463 -16.58 27.83 9.51
CA ASP A 463 -15.25 27.37 9.14
C ASP A 463 -15.25 25.86 8.78
N ASP A 464 -16.16 25.09 9.38
CA ASP A 464 -16.35 23.65 9.12
C ASP A 464 -16.84 23.37 7.69
N TYR A 465 -17.47 24.35 7.01
CA TYR A 465 -17.90 24.19 5.62
C TYR A 465 -16.71 24.22 4.65
N TRP A 466 -15.71 25.06 4.92
CA TRP A 466 -14.49 25.10 4.11
C TRP A 466 -13.65 23.87 4.35
N GLU A 467 -13.57 23.40 5.59
CA GLU A 467 -12.93 22.13 5.93
C GLU A 467 -13.69 20.94 5.34
N ALA A 468 -15.02 20.93 5.35
CA ALA A 468 -15.82 19.87 4.71
C ALA A 468 -15.67 19.88 3.18
N MET A 469 -15.61 21.06 2.55
CA MET A 469 -15.32 21.18 1.12
C MET A 469 -13.89 20.73 0.80
N GLU A 470 -12.93 21.03 1.67
CA GLU A 470 -11.57 20.55 1.56
C GLU A 470 -11.48 19.03 1.72
N VAL A 471 -12.22 18.44 2.66
CA VAL A 471 -12.34 16.98 2.85
C VAL A 471 -13.01 16.35 1.64
N LEU A 472 -14.08 16.93 1.09
CA LEU A 472 -14.74 16.44 -0.11
C LEU A 472 -13.83 16.53 -1.34
N LEU A 473 -13.09 17.63 -1.50
CA LEU A 473 -12.11 17.80 -2.57
C LEU A 473 -10.97 16.79 -2.41
N LYS A 474 -10.43 16.61 -1.21
CA LYS A 474 -9.39 15.60 -0.92
C LYS A 474 -9.88 14.18 -1.15
N ARG A 475 -11.09 13.85 -0.69
CA ARG A 475 -11.72 12.55 -0.95
C ARG A 475 -11.94 12.36 -2.44
N TYR A 476 -12.31 13.42 -3.16
CA TYR A 476 -12.48 13.36 -4.59
C TYR A 476 -11.15 13.23 -5.33
N VAL A 477 -10.11 13.95 -4.90
CA VAL A 477 -8.76 13.87 -5.46
C VAL A 477 -8.16 12.50 -5.17
N ASN A 478 -8.29 11.98 -3.94
CA ASN A 478 -7.90 10.61 -3.61
C ASN A 478 -8.74 9.60 -4.40
N TYR A 479 -10.04 9.81 -4.53
CA TYR A 479 -10.88 8.97 -5.38
C TYR A 479 -10.45 9.03 -6.83
N LEU A 480 -10.06 10.18 -7.37
CA LEU A 480 -9.54 10.31 -8.73
C LEU A 480 -8.20 9.60 -8.87
N PHE A 481 -7.25 9.86 -7.97
CA PHE A 481 -5.95 9.22 -7.97
C PHE A 481 -6.13 7.71 -7.90
N HIS A 482 -6.86 7.25 -6.89
CA HIS A 482 -7.20 5.86 -6.70
C HIS A 482 -7.96 5.29 -7.90
N ALA A 483 -9.14 5.78 -8.28
CA ALA A 483 -9.91 5.23 -9.40
C ALA A 483 -9.18 5.28 -10.76
N LEU A 484 -8.23 6.21 -10.95
CA LEU A 484 -7.34 6.24 -12.10
C LEU A 484 -6.06 5.39 -11.90
N GLY A 485 -5.79 4.83 -10.71
CA GLY A 485 -4.58 4.10 -10.29
C GLY A 485 -3.98 4.63 -8.99
#